data_AF-A0A5S3RWC1-F1
#
_entry.id   AF-A0A5S3RWC1-F1
#
_cell.length_a   1.000
_cell.length_b   1.000
_cell.length_c   1.000
_cell.angle_alpha   90.00
_cell.angle_beta   90.00
_cell.angle_gamma   90.00
#
_symmetry.space_group_name_H-M   'P 1'
#
loop_
_entity.id
_entity.type
_entity.pdbx_description
1 polymer ?
#
loop_
_entity_poly.entity_id
_entity_poly.type
_entity_poly.pdbx_seq_one_letter_code
_entity_poly.pdbx_strand_id
1 'polypeptide(L)'
;MLIVTKTALCSVVIAMMMVVIAFVITGSTIVSAFGTAMVLSIPILLPFIALYFMDIKSRKKPIEPLFYWLVLGAFIVTVILHIGWNYMMLADIMQKGSLGPEQGYWLLINLFGGFKALVVGAAIGVFCQLIYSGCFDKRSK
;
A
#
# COMPACT_ATOMS: atom_id res chain seq x y z
N MET A 1 15.02 -2.23 -10.55
CA MET A 1 13.87 -2.70 -9.74
C MET A 1 14.22 -2.89 -8.26
N LEU A 2 15.42 -3.36 -7.90
CA LEU A 2 15.84 -3.58 -6.51
C LEU A 2 15.52 -2.44 -5.52
N ILE A 3 15.72 -1.17 -5.92
CA ILE A 3 15.43 0.00 -5.06
C ILE A 3 13.92 0.11 -4.80
N VAL A 4 13.09 -0.02 -5.84
CA VAL A 4 11.63 0.06 -5.72
C VAL A 4 11.10 -1.00 -4.76
N THR A 5 11.56 -2.24 -4.88
CA THR A 5 11.13 -3.34 -4.00
C THR A 5 11.60 -3.15 -2.55
N LYS A 6 12.80 -2.60 -2.34
CA LYS A 6 13.30 -2.25 -0.99
C LYS A 6 12.48 -1.13 -0.36
N THR A 7 12.20 -0.07 -1.12
CA THR A 7 11.34 1.03 -0.67
C THR A 7 9.93 0.51 -0.35
N ALA A 8 9.37 -0.32 -1.23
CA ALA A 8 8.07 -0.94 -1.03
C ALA A 8 8.02 -1.79 0.25
N LEU A 9 9.05 -2.61 0.49
CA LEU A 9 9.17 -3.39 1.74
C LEU A 9 9.19 -2.47 2.96
N CYS A 10 10.01 -1.42 2.93
CA CYS A 10 10.08 -0.43 4.01
C CYS A 10 8.72 0.20 4.30
N SER A 11 8.00 0.63 3.25
CA SER A 11 6.66 1.23 3.40
C SER A 11 5.64 0.25 3.98
N VAL A 12 5.67 -1.03 3.59
CA VAL A 12 4.80 -2.07 4.16
C VAL A 12 5.12 -2.29 5.64
N VAL A 13 6.41 -2.39 6.01
CA VAL A 13 6.83 -2.54 7.41
C VAL A 13 6.35 -1.34 8.24
N ILE A 14 6.52 -0.11 7.74
CA ILE A 14 6.04 1.09 8.43
C ILE A 14 4.52 1.04 8.64
N ALA A 15 3.76 0.69 7.59
CA ALA A 15 2.31 0.58 7.67
C ALA A 15 1.88 -0.46 8.73
N MET A 16 2.52 -1.63 8.75
CA MET A 16 2.22 -2.69 9.72
C MET A 16 2.60 -2.29 11.15
N MET A 17 3.76 -1.67 11.35
CA MET A 17 4.24 -1.26 12.67
C MET A 17 3.33 -0.23 13.32
N MET A 18 2.76 0.71 12.55
CA MET A 18 1.78 1.67 13.09
C MET A 18 0.55 0.97 13.67
N VAL A 19 0.05 -0.08 13.00
CA VAL A 19 -1.08 -0.88 13.51
C VAL A 19 -0.69 -1.64 14.77
N VAL A 20 0.49 -2.28 14.78
CA VAL A 20 0.96 -3.00 15.97
C VAL A 20 1.06 -2.06 17.17
N ILE A 21 1.68 -0.89 17.01
CA ILE A 21 1.82 0.11 18.07
C ILE A 21 0.44 0.58 18.55
N ALA A 22 -0.46 0.92 17.62
CA ALA A 22 -1.83 1.32 17.93
C ALA A 22 -2.58 0.29 18.81
N PHE A 23 -2.52 -0.99 18.45
CA PHE A 23 -3.20 -2.05 19.20
C PHE A 23 -2.52 -2.39 20.53
N VAL A 24 -1.19 -2.27 20.62
CA VAL A 24 -0.48 -2.46 21.89
C VAL A 24 -0.81 -1.33 22.88
N ILE A 25 -0.88 -0.08 22.43
CA ILE A 25 -1.25 1.07 23.29
C ILE A 25 -2.67 0.90 23.86
N THR A 26 -3.59 0.33 23.08
CA THR A 26 -4.97 0.06 23.52
C THR A 26 -5.12 -1.18 24.40
N GLY A 27 -4.02 -1.82 24.80
CA GLY A 27 -4.02 -2.94 25.74
C GLY A 27 -4.20 -4.32 25.10
N SER A 28 -4.13 -4.44 23.77
CA SER A 28 -4.14 -5.75 23.10
C SER A 28 -2.84 -6.50 23.35
N THR A 29 -2.90 -7.84 23.39
CA THR A 29 -1.68 -8.65 23.43
C THR A 29 -0.85 -8.45 22.16
N ILE A 30 0.48 -8.60 22.26
CA ILE A 30 1.39 -8.48 21.11
C ILE A 30 0.96 -9.43 19.98
N VAL A 31 0.60 -10.67 20.31
CA VAL A 31 0.18 -11.68 19.32
C VAL A 31 -1.08 -11.23 18.58
N SER A 32 -2.10 -10.74 19.30
CA SER A 32 -3.32 -10.20 18.67
C SER A 32 -3.04 -8.97 17.81
N ALA A 33 -2.16 -8.07 18.26
CA ALA A 33 -1.81 -6.86 17.51
C ALA A 33 -1.13 -7.21 16.18
N PHE A 34 -0.21 -8.18 16.17
CA PHE A 34 0.40 -8.70 14.95
C PHE A 34 -0.61 -9.39 14.02
N GLY A 35 -1.52 -10.19 14.57
CA GLY A 35 -2.59 -10.83 13.81
C GLY A 35 -3.46 -9.80 13.08
N THR A 36 -3.91 -8.77 13.80
CA THR A 36 -4.68 -7.66 13.23
C THR A 36 -3.89 -6.89 12.17
N ALA A 37 -2.62 -6.59 12.43
CA ALA A 37 -1.76 -5.90 11.47
C ALA A 37 -1.59 -6.68 10.16
N MET A 38 -1.47 -8.02 10.22
CA MET A 38 -1.42 -8.86 9.03
C MET A 38 -2.72 -8.80 8.22
N VAL A 39 -3.88 -8.96 8.90
CA VAL A 39 -5.19 -8.95 8.24
C VAL A 39 -5.47 -7.61 7.57
N LEU A 40 -5.22 -6.50 8.28
CA LEU A 40 -5.43 -5.15 7.74
C LEU A 40 -4.46 -4.81 6.61
N SER A 41 -3.31 -5.49 6.52
CA SER A 41 -2.29 -5.23 5.49
C SER A 41 -2.44 -6.11 4.24
N ILE A 42 -3.41 -7.04 4.18
CA ILE A 42 -3.63 -7.88 2.98
C ILE A 42 -3.70 -7.06 1.68
N PRO A 43 -4.42 -5.92 1.62
CA PRO A 43 -4.52 -5.14 0.39
C PRO A 43 -3.17 -4.55 -0.08
N ILE A 44 -2.25 -4.19 0.82
CA ILE A 44 -0.91 -3.71 0.46
C ILE A 44 0.07 -4.85 0.16
N LEU A 45 -0.13 -6.02 0.78
CA LEU A 45 0.73 -7.20 0.59
C LEU A 45 0.56 -7.78 -0.81
N LEU A 46 -0.66 -7.80 -1.37
CA LEU A 46 -0.93 -8.29 -2.73
C LEU A 46 -0.07 -7.60 -3.83
N PRO A 47 -0.13 -6.26 -4.01
CA PRO A 47 0.67 -5.58 -5.02
C PRO A 47 2.17 -5.60 -4.65
N PHE A 48 2.54 -5.63 -3.36
CA PHE A 48 3.93 -5.80 -2.95
C PHE A 48 4.51 -7.15 -3.42
N ILE A 49 3.78 -8.25 -3.23
CA ILE A 49 4.19 -9.58 -3.68
C ILE A 49 4.36 -9.59 -5.21
N ALA A 50 3.44 -8.95 -5.95
CA ALA A 50 3.56 -8.80 -7.39
C ALA A 50 4.83 -8.03 -7.79
N LEU A 51 5.12 -6.88 -7.16
CA LEU A 51 6.37 -6.13 -7.37
C LEU A 51 7.62 -6.96 -7.05
N TYR A 52 7.57 -7.78 -6.00
CA TYR A 52 8.68 -8.65 -5.61
C TYR A 52 8.95 -9.73 -6.67
N PHE A 53 7.91 -10.43 -7.14
CA PHE A 53 8.06 -11.41 -8.22
C PHE A 53 8.55 -10.77 -9.52
N MET A 54 8.08 -9.55 -9.80
CA MET A 54 8.57 -8.79 -10.93
C MET A 54 10.06 -8.43 -10.79
N ASP A 55 10.56 -8.03 -9.62
CA ASP A 55 12.01 -7.76 -9.45
C ASP A 55 12.82 -9.02 -9.77
N ILE A 56 12.40 -10.19 -9.28
CA ILE A 56 13.06 -11.47 -9.59
C ILE A 56 13.03 -11.75 -11.10
N LYS A 57 11.86 -11.58 -11.74
CA LYS A 57 11.69 -11.87 -13.18
C LYS A 57 12.48 -10.90 -14.05
N SER A 58 12.56 -9.62 -13.68
CA SER A 58 13.28 -8.57 -14.41
C SER A 58 14.77 -8.84 -14.57
N ARG A 59 15.36 -9.63 -13.66
CA ARG A 59 16.76 -10.07 -13.76
C ARG A 59 16.98 -11.07 -14.90
N LYS A 60 15.93 -11.76 -15.34
CA LYS A 60 15.99 -12.82 -16.37
C LYS A 60 15.39 -12.37 -17.70
N LYS A 61 14.31 -11.59 -17.68
CA LYS A 61 13.59 -11.12 -18.87
C LYS A 61 13.01 -9.73 -18.64
N PRO A 62 12.98 -8.86 -19.66
CA PRO A 62 12.31 -7.58 -19.55
C PRO A 62 10.82 -7.77 -19.24
N ILE A 63 10.27 -6.86 -18.45
CA ILE A 63 8.86 -6.85 -18.07
C ILE A 63 8.12 -5.88 -19.00
N GLU A 64 6.91 -6.27 -19.38
CA GLU A 64 6.03 -5.44 -20.19
C GLU A 64 5.72 -4.13 -19.42
N PRO A 65 5.99 -2.95 -20.02
CA PRO A 65 5.90 -1.67 -19.32
C PRO A 65 4.51 -1.37 -18.74
N LEU A 66 3.43 -1.65 -19.48
CA LEU A 66 2.07 -1.39 -19.00
C LEU A 66 1.76 -2.18 -17.74
N PHE A 67 2.11 -3.47 -17.72
CA PHE A 67 1.96 -4.31 -16.54
C PHE A 67 2.79 -3.78 -15.36
N TYR A 68 4.00 -3.28 -15.59
CA TYR A 68 4.82 -2.69 -14.54
C TYR A 68 4.16 -1.46 -13.90
N TRP A 69 3.70 -0.53 -14.72
CA TRP A 69 3.06 0.69 -14.23
C TRP A 69 1.72 0.42 -13.56
N LEU A 70 0.96 -0.55 -14.04
CA LEU A 70 -0.27 -1.01 -13.41
C LEU A 70 -0.02 -1.48 -11.97
N VAL A 71 0.93 -2.39 -11.79
CA VAL A 71 1.25 -2.95 -10.47
C VAL A 71 1.86 -1.87 -9.55
N LEU A 72 2.73 -1.02 -10.10
CA LEU A 72 3.34 0.08 -9.35
C LEU A 72 2.29 1.09 -8.88
N GLY A 73 1.37 1.51 -9.74
CA GLY A 73 0.27 2.41 -9.39
C GLY A 73 -0.64 1.80 -8.33
N ALA A 74 -1.01 0.53 -8.49
CA ALA A 74 -1.79 -0.22 -7.49
C ALA A 74 -1.09 -0.24 -6.13
N PHE A 75 0.23 -0.46 -6.09
CA PHE A 75 1.01 -0.43 -4.86
C PHE A 75 1.03 0.96 -4.22
N ILE A 76 1.42 1.99 -4.98
CA ILE A 76 1.63 3.36 -4.47
C ILE A 76 0.35 3.92 -3.85
N VAL A 77 -0.78 3.82 -4.55
CA VAL A 77 -2.04 4.36 -4.03
C VAL A 77 -2.48 3.62 -2.78
N THR A 78 -2.38 2.29 -2.79
CA THR A 78 -2.82 1.47 -1.66
C THR A 78 -1.93 1.72 -0.43
N VAL A 79 -0.60 1.86 -0.60
CA VAL A 79 0.31 2.11 0.52
C VAL A 79 0.16 3.52 1.09
N ILE A 80 -0.06 4.53 0.26
CA ILE A 80 -0.34 5.91 0.73
C ILE A 80 -1.60 5.92 1.58
N LEU A 81 -2.67 5.27 1.11
CA LEU A 81 -3.92 5.18 1.87
C LEU A 81 -3.75 4.44 3.19
N HIS A 82 -3.04 3.30 3.20
CA HIS A 82 -2.81 2.55 4.44
C HIS A 82 -1.94 3.32 5.42
N ILE A 83 -0.85 3.94 4.97
CA ILE A 83 0.00 4.76 5.84
C ILE A 83 -0.80 5.93 6.40
N GLY A 84 -1.57 6.63 5.56
CA GLY A 84 -2.42 7.73 5.97
C GLY A 84 -3.47 7.34 7.02
N TRP A 85 -4.20 6.25 6.79
CA TRP A 85 -5.20 5.76 7.74
C TRP A 85 -4.59 5.25 9.03
N ASN A 86 -3.53 4.45 8.95
CA ASN A 86 -2.87 3.91 10.13
C ASN A 86 -2.25 5.04 10.97
N TYR A 87 -1.74 6.08 10.33
CA TYR A 87 -1.26 7.28 11.02
C TYR A 87 -2.39 8.03 11.72
N MET A 88 -3.50 8.32 11.03
CA MET A 88 -4.65 9.00 11.65
C MET A 88 -5.19 8.19 12.83
N MET A 89 -5.37 6.89 12.65
CA MET A 89 -5.80 5.96 13.69
C MET A 89 -4.86 5.99 14.90
N LEU A 90 -3.55 5.93 14.66
CA LEU A 90 -2.56 5.99 15.74
C LEU A 90 -2.60 7.34 16.47
N ALA A 91 -2.72 8.46 15.73
CA ALA A 91 -2.83 9.79 16.32
C ALA A 91 -4.06 9.92 17.21
N ASP A 92 -5.21 9.41 16.76
CA ASP A 92 -6.44 9.40 17.55
C ASP A 92 -6.31 8.55 18.83
N ILE A 93 -5.68 7.38 18.76
CA ILE A 93 -5.41 6.56 19.95
C ILE A 93 -4.49 7.29 20.91
N MET A 94 -3.42 7.92 20.41
CA MET A 94 -2.50 8.67 21.25
C MET A 94 -3.19 9.84 21.97
N GLN A 95 -4.19 10.45 21.34
CA GLN A 95 -4.94 11.56 21.92
C GLN A 95 -6.07 11.11 22.87
N LYS A 96 -6.82 10.07 22.50
CA LYS A 96 -8.09 9.67 23.16
C LYS A 96 -7.96 8.38 23.98
N GLY A 97 -6.83 7.68 23.89
CA GLY A 97 -6.53 6.45 24.63
C GLY A 97 -7.31 5.21 24.18
N SER A 98 -8.19 5.32 23.19
CA SER A 98 -9.04 4.22 22.73
C SER A 98 -9.42 4.35 21.26
N LEU A 99 -9.85 3.24 20.65
CA LEU A 99 -10.48 3.19 19.34
C LEU A 99 -11.97 2.94 19.51
N GLY A 100 -12.81 3.81 18.95
CA GLY A 100 -14.27 3.66 19.01
C GLY A 100 -14.92 3.86 17.65
N PRO A 101 -16.16 3.33 17.44
CA PRO A 101 -16.89 3.47 16.19
C PRO A 101 -17.10 4.92 15.74
N GLU A 102 -17.20 5.84 16.70
CA GLU A 102 -17.35 7.29 16.50
C GLU A 102 -16.17 7.93 15.77
N GLN A 103 -15.01 7.28 15.73
CA GLN A 103 -13.83 7.78 15.04
C GLN A 103 -13.91 7.57 13.51
N GLY A 104 -14.92 6.86 13.01
CA GLY A 104 -15.25 6.83 11.57
C GLY A 104 -14.26 6.07 10.67
N TYR A 105 -13.20 5.48 11.22
CA TYR A 105 -12.22 4.69 10.45
C TYR A 105 -12.85 3.55 9.66
N TRP A 106 -13.91 2.94 10.20
CA TRP A 106 -14.68 1.92 9.50
C TRP A 106 -15.27 2.41 8.17
N LEU A 107 -15.77 3.65 8.13
CA LEU A 107 -16.33 4.24 6.91
C LEU A 107 -15.24 4.53 5.88
N LEU A 108 -14.10 5.07 6.32
CA LEU A 108 -12.93 5.32 5.47
C LEU A 108 -12.41 4.04 4.83
N ILE A 109 -12.28 2.97 5.62
CA ILE A 109 -11.85 1.64 5.14
C ILE A 109 -12.87 1.08 4.13
N ASN A 110 -14.17 1.24 4.35
CA ASN A 110 -15.20 0.72 3.43
C ASN A 110 -15.35 1.51 2.12
N LEU A 111 -15.22 2.83 2.19
CA LEU A 111 -15.37 3.70 1.01
C LEU A 111 -14.16 3.62 0.11
N PHE A 112 -12.96 3.71 0.68
CA PHE A 112 -11.72 3.90 -0.07
C PHE A 112 -10.73 2.74 0.09
N GLY A 113 -10.93 1.85 1.06
CA GLY A 113 -10.00 0.76 1.36
C GLY A 113 -10.21 -0.51 0.55
N GLY A 114 -9.35 -1.49 0.83
CA GLY A 114 -9.40 -2.82 0.23
C GLY A 114 -9.14 -2.83 -1.27
N PHE A 115 -9.94 -3.62 -2.00
CA PHE A 115 -9.74 -3.87 -3.43
C PHE A 115 -10.00 -2.63 -4.31
N LYS A 116 -10.82 -1.68 -3.85
CA LYS A 116 -11.12 -0.44 -4.59
C LYS A 116 -9.86 0.42 -4.77
N ALA A 117 -9.05 0.56 -3.71
CA ALA A 117 -7.77 1.26 -3.77
C ALA A 117 -6.82 0.65 -4.82
N LEU A 118 -6.81 -0.68 -4.93
CA LEU A 118 -6.02 -1.38 -5.94
C LEU A 118 -6.48 -1.03 -7.35
N VAL A 119 -7.79 -1.03 -7.61
CA VAL A 119 -8.35 -0.67 -8.93
C VAL A 119 -8.04 0.78 -9.29
N VAL A 120 -8.23 1.71 -8.35
CA VAL A 120 -7.92 3.13 -8.56
C VAL A 120 -6.42 3.33 -8.83
N GLY A 121 -5.56 2.68 -8.04
CA GLY A 121 -4.12 2.73 -8.24
C GLY A 121 -3.68 2.14 -9.57
N ALA A 122 -4.26 1.00 -9.98
CA ALA A 122 -4.01 0.39 -11.27
C ALA A 122 -4.39 1.34 -12.43
N ALA A 123 -5.55 1.99 -12.34
CA ALA A 123 -5.99 2.97 -13.33
C ALA A 123 -5.02 4.15 -13.43
N ILE A 124 -4.61 4.72 -12.29
CA ILE A 124 -3.61 5.80 -12.24
C ILE A 124 -2.29 5.33 -12.89
N GLY A 125 -1.84 4.12 -12.58
CA GLY A 125 -0.65 3.53 -13.19
C GLY A 125 -0.73 3.46 -14.71
N VAL A 126 -1.87 3.00 -15.24
CA VAL A 126 -2.14 2.97 -16.69
C VAL A 126 -2.10 4.37 -17.29
N PHE A 127 -2.75 5.36 -16.68
CA PHE A 127 -2.71 6.75 -17.15
C PHE A 127 -1.27 7.30 -17.16
N CYS A 128 -0.50 7.05 -16.11
CA CYS A 128 0.91 7.45 -16.06
C CYS A 128 1.72 6.83 -17.21
N GLN A 129 1.52 5.54 -17.50
CA GLN A 129 2.20 4.90 -18.63
C GLN A 129 1.77 5.49 -19.97
N LEU A 130 0.48 5.76 -20.18
CA LEU A 130 0.00 6.35 -21.43
C LEU A 130 0.59 7.75 -21.65
N ILE A 131 0.65 8.58 -20.60
CA ILE A 131 1.28 9.90 -20.65
C ILE A 131 2.78 9.76 -20.93
N TYR A 132 3.46 8.85 -20.24
CA TYR A 132 4.89 8.61 -20.42
C TYR A 132 5.21 8.20 -21.87
N SER A 133 4.51 7.18 -22.40
CA SER A 133 4.65 6.75 -23.78
C SER A 133 4.29 7.84 -24.79
N GLY A 134 3.25 8.64 -24.54
CA GLY A 134 2.84 9.73 -25.42
C GLY A 134 3.84 10.89 -25.49
N CYS A 135 4.45 11.25 -24.36
CA CYS A 135 5.33 12.42 -24.24
C CYS A 135 6.80 12.13 -24.51
N PHE A 136 7.28 10.93 -24.20
CA PHE A 136 8.71 10.62 -24.18
C PHE A 136 9.14 9.55 -25.19
N ASP A 137 8.27 8.60 -25.54
CA ASP A 137 8.62 7.53 -26.50
C ASP A 137 8.63 8.02 -27.95
N LYS A 138 7.83 9.06 -28.27
CA LYS A 138 7.82 9.70 -29.60
C LYS A 138 9.05 10.56 -29.92
N ARG A 139 9.94 10.84 -28.96
CA ARG A 139 11.18 11.61 -29.22
C ARG A 139 12.38 10.73 -29.57
N SER A 140 12.21 9.41 -29.60
CA SER A 140 13.27 8.44 -29.87
C SER A 140 13.26 7.87 -31.31
N LYS A 141 12.44 8.42 -32.21
CA LYS A 141 12.44 8.07 -33.64
C LYS A 141 12.86 9.25 -34.48
#